data_AF-A0A564S8I9-F1
#
_entry.id   AF-A0A564S8I9-F1
#
_cell.length_a   1.000
_cell.length_b   1.000
_cell.length_c   1.000
_cell.angle_alpha   90.00
_cell.angle_beta   90.00
_cell.angle_gamma   90.00
#
_symmetry.space_group_name_H-M   'P 1'
#
loop_
_entity.id
_entity.type
_entity.pdbx_description
1 polymer ?
#
loop_
_entity_poly.entity_id
_entity_poly.type
_entity_poly.pdbx_seq_one_letter_code
_entity_poly.pdbx_strand_id
1 'polypeptide(L)'
;MGIFNFLFGSKKQKESQQISITIAPFEEFDYYQPKYFEILDSRPNIYEIYGRNHNFPKYNDKFITPEGYSLRELLLLVWWGKTKSGRKSTIAIPKYFFSNYNLNAEKLTRQFKLEGLIFDEGEKTLLTDRGRNVADKYLPLWEIHSVKQYPTNLDVDFPTWDKNNFDLMMCQMEIKYHSEHAKFCKKLVDYFNSLNAPESAQNIHDEINYYINEGSSDLAKVADLKEKVTILKEKIKEIKGGQ
;
A
#
# COMPACT_ATOMS: atom_id res chain seq x y z
N MET A 1 -39.43 20.60 -22.85
CA MET A 1 -39.36 21.97 -22.30
C MET A 1 -40.03 21.95 -20.95
N GLY A 2 -39.42 22.18 -19.78
CA GLY A 2 -38.09 22.54 -19.34
C GLY A 2 -38.27 22.92 -17.87
N ILE A 3 -37.76 22.11 -16.95
CA ILE A 3 -38.07 22.11 -15.49
C ILE A 3 -37.34 23.26 -14.73
N PHE A 4 -36.97 24.33 -15.44
CA PHE A 4 -36.03 25.35 -14.96
C PHE A 4 -36.66 26.70 -14.57
N ASN A 5 -37.99 26.84 -14.57
CA ASN A 5 -38.65 28.11 -14.21
C ASN A 5 -38.97 28.26 -12.71
N PHE A 6 -38.55 27.33 -11.84
CA PHE A 6 -38.80 27.41 -10.40
C PHE A 6 -37.68 28.11 -9.60
N LEU A 7 -36.54 28.45 -10.23
CA LEU A 7 -35.36 28.95 -9.52
C LEU A 7 -35.16 30.47 -9.57
N PHE A 8 -36.05 31.25 -10.17
CA PHE A 8 -35.91 32.71 -10.21
C PHE A 8 -37.15 33.41 -9.62
N GLY A 9 -37.26 33.30 -8.29
CA GLY A 9 -38.07 34.20 -7.49
C GLY A 9 -37.54 35.65 -7.61
N SER A 10 -38.47 36.58 -7.80
CA SER A 10 -38.22 38.01 -7.97
C SER A 10 -37.52 38.63 -6.76
N LYS A 11 -36.35 39.26 -6.99
CA LYS A 11 -35.64 40.05 -5.99
C LYS A 11 -36.40 41.33 -5.68
N LYS A 12 -36.91 41.48 -4.45
CA LYS A 12 -37.17 42.81 -3.86
C LYS A 12 -35.83 43.39 -3.39
N GLN A 13 -35.54 44.63 -3.79
CA GLN A 13 -34.42 45.41 -3.26
C GLN A 13 -34.61 45.59 -1.75
N LYS A 14 -33.69 45.03 -0.96
CA LYS A 14 -33.44 45.45 0.42
C LYS A 14 -32.21 46.33 0.42
N GLU A 15 -32.34 47.48 1.06
CA GLU A 15 -31.29 48.47 1.27
C GLU A 15 -30.04 47.81 1.85
N SER A 16 -28.89 48.20 1.31
CA SER A 16 -27.57 47.74 1.75
C SER A 16 -27.26 48.34 3.12
N GLN A 17 -27.51 47.57 4.19
CA GLN A 17 -26.81 47.79 5.44
C GLN A 17 -25.35 47.42 5.21
N GLN A 18 -24.47 48.42 5.15
CA GLN A 18 -23.02 48.20 5.20
C GLN A 18 -22.69 47.59 6.56
N ILE A 19 -22.57 46.27 6.60
CA ILE A 19 -21.92 45.57 7.69
C ILE A 19 -20.42 45.82 7.50
N SER A 20 -19.89 46.80 8.23
CA SER A 20 -18.45 46.96 8.36
C SER A 20 -17.91 45.77 9.15
N ILE A 21 -17.47 44.74 8.45
CA ILE A 21 -16.72 43.63 9.04
C ILE A 21 -15.31 44.15 9.29
N THR A 22 -15.04 44.58 10.51
CA THR A 22 -13.65 44.78 10.95
C THR A 22 -13.04 43.40 11.12
N ILE A 23 -12.33 42.92 10.10
CA ILE A 23 -11.45 41.77 10.25
C ILE A 23 -10.28 42.27 11.10
N ALA A 24 -10.28 41.93 12.40
CA ALA A 24 -9.11 42.13 13.22
C ALA A 24 -7.94 41.41 12.54
N PRO A 25 -6.77 42.05 12.34
CA PRO A 25 -5.60 41.34 11.87
C PRO A 25 -5.29 40.27 12.91
N PHE A 26 -5.56 39.01 12.59
CA PHE A 26 -4.97 37.90 13.32
C PHE A 26 -3.48 38.03 13.01
N GLU A 27 -2.68 38.49 13.97
CA GLU A 27 -1.23 38.31 13.89
C GLU A 27 -1.00 36.79 13.93
N GLU A 28 -0.99 36.19 12.75
CA GLU A 28 -0.63 34.80 12.55
C GLU A 28 0.80 34.67 13.04
N PHE A 29 1.00 33.97 14.15
CA PHE A 29 2.33 33.79 14.74
C PHE A 29 3.20 33.05 13.72
N ASP A 30 4.19 33.75 13.15
CA ASP A 30 5.02 33.22 12.06
C ASP A 30 6.07 32.23 12.58
N TYR A 31 5.70 30.96 12.59
CA TYR A 31 6.58 29.85 12.91
C TYR A 31 7.34 29.29 11.69
N TYR A 32 7.23 29.89 10.50
CA TYR A 32 7.93 29.44 9.29
C TYR A 32 9.40 29.89 9.25
N GLN A 33 10.14 29.57 10.31
CA GLN A 33 11.56 29.87 10.44
C GLN A 33 12.41 28.77 9.78
N PRO A 34 13.67 29.04 9.39
CA PRO A 34 14.56 28.03 8.80
C PRO A 34 14.62 26.71 9.59
N LYS A 35 14.63 26.80 10.93
CA LYS A 35 14.62 25.65 11.84
C LYS A 35 13.39 24.76 11.67
N TYR A 36 12.22 25.34 11.37
CA TYR A 36 11.00 24.57 11.08
C TYR A 36 11.20 23.71 9.82
N PHE A 37 11.70 24.29 8.75
CA PHE A 37 11.96 23.59 7.50
C PHE A 37 13.06 22.52 7.65
N GLU A 38 14.12 22.80 8.41
CA GLU A 38 15.13 21.78 8.74
C GLU A 38 14.54 20.56 9.46
N ILE A 39 13.59 20.78 10.38
CA ILE A 39 12.90 19.68 11.05
C ILE A 39 12.02 18.93 10.04
N LEU A 40 11.24 19.64 9.22
CA LEU A 40 10.39 19.04 8.18
C LEU A 40 11.18 18.16 7.21
N ASP A 41 12.35 18.62 6.77
CA ASP A 41 13.23 17.88 5.88
C ASP A 41 13.81 16.61 6.54
N SER A 42 13.79 16.54 7.87
CA SER A 42 14.19 15.35 8.64
C SER A 42 13.09 14.30 8.82
N ARG A 43 11.91 14.49 8.21
CA ARG A 43 10.80 13.53 8.27
C ARG A 43 11.27 12.18 7.69
N PRO A 44 11.10 11.07 8.42
CA PRO A 44 11.53 9.76 7.92
C PRO A 44 10.72 9.36 6.69
N ASN A 45 11.40 8.71 5.75
CA ASN A 45 10.81 8.20 4.51
C ASN A 45 10.79 6.68 4.52
N ILE A 46 9.58 6.10 4.48
CA ILE A 46 9.42 4.63 4.49
C ILE A 46 10.11 3.95 3.30
N TYR A 47 10.24 4.61 2.16
CA TYR A 47 10.93 4.04 0.98
C TYR A 47 12.44 3.96 1.17
N GLU A 48 13.04 4.87 1.93
CA GLU A 48 14.46 4.82 2.29
C GLU A 48 14.73 3.70 3.30
N ILE A 49 13.79 3.46 4.21
CA ILE A 49 13.85 2.35 5.16
C ILE A 49 13.70 1.00 4.44
N TYR A 50 12.79 0.92 3.47
CA TYR A 50 12.54 -0.29 2.68
C TYR A 50 13.61 -0.54 1.61
N GLY A 51 14.31 0.49 1.16
CA GLY A 51 15.32 0.41 0.10
C GLY A 51 14.73 0.20 -1.30
N ARG A 52 13.41 0.33 -1.48
CA ARG A 52 12.78 0.35 -2.81
C ARG A 52 11.79 1.51 -2.90
N ASN A 53 11.85 2.20 -4.03
CA ASN A 53 10.94 3.30 -4.33
C ASN A 53 9.52 2.79 -4.65
N HIS A 54 8.51 3.65 -4.49
CA HIS A 54 7.11 3.37 -4.79
C HIS A 54 6.87 2.92 -6.24
N ASN A 55 7.74 3.34 -7.16
CA ASN A 55 7.69 3.00 -8.58
C ASN A 55 8.49 1.74 -8.95
N PHE A 56 8.91 0.93 -7.98
CA PHE A 56 9.64 -0.31 -8.26
C PHE A 56 8.80 -1.23 -9.18
N PRO A 57 9.38 -1.74 -10.28
CA PRO A 57 8.62 -2.50 -11.26
C PRO A 57 8.09 -3.80 -10.65
N LYS A 58 6.91 -4.25 -11.08
CA LYS A 58 6.24 -5.46 -10.55
C LYS A 58 6.88 -6.78 -11.03
N TYR A 59 7.70 -6.72 -12.05
CA TYR A 59 8.44 -7.84 -12.63
C TYR A 59 9.61 -7.27 -13.44
N ASN A 60 10.59 -8.11 -13.76
CA ASN A 60 11.69 -7.75 -14.67
C ASN A 60 12.08 -8.88 -15.65
N ASP A 61 11.39 -10.02 -15.60
CA ASP A 61 11.58 -11.20 -16.45
C ASP A 61 13.04 -11.73 -16.45
N LYS A 62 13.82 -11.45 -15.39
CA LYS A 62 15.19 -11.97 -15.25
C LYS A 62 15.22 -13.37 -14.66
N PHE A 63 14.18 -13.79 -13.95
CA PHE A 63 14.14 -15.13 -13.40
C PHE A 63 13.78 -16.14 -14.49
N ILE A 64 14.72 -17.04 -14.80
CA ILE A 64 14.52 -18.07 -15.83
C ILE A 64 13.86 -19.30 -15.20
N THR A 65 12.66 -19.62 -15.66
CA THR A 65 11.93 -20.80 -15.18
C THR A 65 12.26 -22.02 -16.04
N PRO A 66 12.31 -23.22 -15.45
CA PRO A 66 12.45 -24.46 -16.22
C PRO A 66 11.31 -24.72 -17.21
N GLU A 67 10.12 -24.15 -16.96
CA GLU A 67 8.93 -24.33 -17.78
C GLU A 67 8.92 -23.43 -19.03
N GLY A 68 9.90 -22.54 -19.18
CA GLY A 68 10.00 -21.65 -20.34
C GLY A 68 9.08 -20.43 -20.30
N TYR A 69 8.39 -20.20 -19.18
CA TYR A 69 7.50 -19.05 -18.96
C TYR A 69 8.15 -18.03 -18.03
N SER A 70 7.86 -16.74 -18.21
CA SER A 70 8.17 -15.74 -17.19
C SER A 70 7.30 -15.94 -15.94
N LEU A 71 7.73 -15.41 -14.80
CA LEU A 71 6.94 -15.51 -13.57
C LEU A 71 5.59 -14.78 -13.68
N ARG A 72 5.50 -13.68 -14.42
CA ARG A 72 4.20 -13.02 -14.66
C ARG A 72 3.23 -13.88 -15.49
N GLU A 73 3.75 -14.67 -16.43
CA GLU A 73 2.93 -15.61 -17.20
C GLU A 73 2.46 -16.77 -16.31
N LEU A 74 3.34 -17.31 -15.48
CA LEU A 74 2.98 -18.36 -14.51
C LEU A 74 2.01 -17.86 -13.44
N LEU A 75 2.05 -16.57 -13.06
CA LEU A 75 1.04 -15.97 -12.19
C LEU A 75 -0.37 -16.08 -12.81
N LEU A 76 -0.52 -16.01 -14.14
CA LEU A 76 -1.81 -16.23 -14.80
C LEU A 76 -2.26 -17.69 -14.68
N LEU A 77 -1.34 -18.65 -14.82
CA LEU A 77 -1.64 -20.07 -14.61
C LEU A 77 -2.09 -20.34 -13.17
N VAL A 78 -1.38 -19.75 -12.20
CA VAL A 78 -1.75 -19.80 -10.78
C VAL A 78 -3.13 -19.20 -10.55
N TRP A 79 -3.45 -18.08 -11.21
CA TRP A 79 -4.77 -17.48 -11.12
C TRP A 79 -5.87 -18.41 -11.62
N TRP A 80 -5.68 -19.08 -12.76
CA TRP A 80 -6.60 -20.11 -13.26
C TRP A 80 -6.75 -21.28 -12.28
N GLY A 81 -5.66 -21.70 -11.64
CA GLY A 81 -5.62 -22.78 -10.67
C GLY A 81 -6.16 -22.48 -9.27
N LYS A 82 -6.39 -21.21 -8.94
CA LYS A 82 -6.65 -20.80 -7.55
C LYS A 82 -7.95 -21.36 -6.98
N THR A 83 -8.93 -21.65 -7.82
CA THR A 83 -10.24 -22.21 -7.41
C THR A 83 -10.25 -23.73 -7.61
N LYS A 84 -10.53 -24.48 -6.54
CA LYS A 84 -10.55 -25.97 -6.57
C LYS A 84 -11.50 -26.52 -7.64
N SER A 85 -12.63 -25.85 -7.85
CA SER A 85 -13.67 -26.27 -8.79
C SER A 85 -13.53 -25.66 -10.19
N GLY A 86 -12.38 -25.07 -10.52
CA GLY A 86 -12.16 -24.33 -11.76
C GLY A 86 -12.78 -22.94 -11.75
N ARG A 87 -12.54 -22.16 -12.81
CA ARG A 87 -13.20 -20.87 -13.04
C ARG A 87 -14.15 -21.00 -14.21
N LYS A 88 -15.16 -20.12 -14.31
CA LYS A 88 -16.00 -20.08 -15.52
C LYS A 88 -15.12 -19.84 -16.75
N SER A 89 -15.32 -20.58 -17.84
CA SER A 89 -14.54 -20.44 -19.08
C SER A 89 -14.73 -19.07 -19.74
N THR A 90 -15.83 -18.39 -19.43
CA THR A 90 -16.18 -17.03 -19.89
C THR A 90 -15.78 -15.93 -18.91
N ILE A 91 -15.07 -16.26 -17.83
CA ILE A 91 -14.67 -15.25 -16.84
C ILE A 91 -13.72 -14.24 -17.46
N ALA A 92 -13.96 -12.95 -17.21
CA ALA A 92 -13.03 -11.92 -17.63
C ALA A 92 -11.73 -12.03 -16.83
N ILE A 93 -10.60 -12.06 -17.54
CA ILE A 93 -9.29 -12.02 -16.90
C ILE A 93 -9.10 -10.65 -16.21
N PRO A 94 -8.62 -10.59 -14.96
CA PRO A 94 -8.47 -9.35 -14.21
C PRO A 94 -7.58 -8.32 -14.92
N LYS A 95 -7.99 -7.04 -14.84
CA LYS A 95 -7.30 -5.91 -15.47
C LYS A 95 -5.81 -5.83 -15.15
N TYR A 96 -5.39 -6.22 -13.95
CA TYR A 96 -4.00 -6.11 -13.51
C TYR A 96 -3.04 -6.99 -14.34
N PHE A 97 -3.50 -8.08 -14.96
CA PHE A 97 -2.66 -8.87 -15.87
C PHE A 97 -2.26 -8.06 -17.11
N PHE A 98 -3.12 -7.15 -17.54
CA PHE A 98 -2.87 -6.26 -18.67
C PHE A 98 -2.12 -5.01 -18.22
N SER A 99 -2.58 -4.32 -17.17
CA SER A 99 -2.01 -3.01 -16.79
C SER A 99 -0.72 -3.10 -15.98
N ASN A 100 -0.61 -4.08 -15.09
CA ASN A 100 0.52 -4.16 -14.14
C ASN A 100 1.57 -5.16 -14.61
N TYR A 101 1.14 -6.21 -15.32
CA TYR A 101 2.01 -7.28 -15.81
C TYR A 101 2.21 -7.25 -17.33
N ASN A 102 1.55 -6.35 -18.06
CA ASN A 102 1.69 -6.19 -19.51
C ASN A 102 1.61 -7.51 -20.28
N LEU A 103 0.64 -8.35 -19.94
CA LEU A 103 0.41 -9.64 -20.60
C LEU A 103 -0.66 -9.53 -21.68
N ASN A 104 -0.45 -10.26 -22.76
CA ASN A 104 -1.55 -10.69 -23.62
C ASN A 104 -2.20 -11.95 -23.03
N ALA A 105 -2.99 -11.75 -21.97
CA ALA A 105 -3.48 -12.85 -21.14
C ALA A 105 -4.43 -13.81 -21.88
N GLU A 106 -5.16 -13.32 -22.88
CA GLU A 106 -6.02 -14.15 -23.73
C GLU A 106 -5.20 -15.08 -24.62
N LYS A 107 -4.17 -14.55 -25.30
CA LYS A 107 -3.25 -15.36 -26.11
C LYS A 107 -2.54 -16.41 -25.26
N LEU A 108 -2.05 -16.01 -24.09
CA LEU A 108 -1.37 -16.90 -23.16
C LEU A 108 -2.29 -18.00 -22.62
N THR A 109 -3.54 -17.67 -22.30
CA THR A 109 -4.54 -18.67 -21.87
C THR A 109 -4.79 -19.70 -22.98
N ARG A 110 -4.87 -19.27 -24.25
CA ARG A 110 -4.98 -20.21 -25.38
C ARG A 110 -3.74 -21.09 -25.50
N GLN A 111 -2.55 -20.53 -25.29
CA GLN A 111 -1.31 -21.30 -25.29
C GLN A 111 -1.30 -22.35 -24.16
N PHE A 112 -1.70 -21.99 -22.95
CA PHE A 112 -1.85 -22.96 -21.84
C PHE A 112 -2.82 -24.10 -22.18
N LYS A 113 -3.90 -23.83 -22.94
CA LYS A 113 -4.81 -24.87 -23.44
C LYS A 113 -4.13 -25.78 -24.46
N LEU A 114 -3.44 -25.19 -25.44
CA LEU A 114 -2.73 -25.93 -26.48
C LEU A 114 -1.62 -26.83 -25.92
N GLU A 115 -0.92 -26.36 -24.89
CA GLU A 115 0.14 -27.11 -24.22
C GLU A 115 -0.36 -28.08 -23.14
N GLY A 116 -1.69 -28.17 -22.95
CA GLY A 116 -2.31 -29.10 -22.01
C GLY A 116 -2.04 -28.77 -20.55
N LEU A 117 -1.90 -27.49 -20.19
CA LEU A 117 -1.81 -27.04 -18.79
C LEU A 117 -3.20 -26.75 -18.20
N ILE A 118 -4.12 -26.28 -19.04
CA ILE A 118 -5.53 -26.09 -18.68
C ILE A 118 -6.42 -26.68 -19.76
N PHE A 119 -7.67 -26.99 -19.40
CA PHE A 119 -8.69 -27.46 -20.33
C PHE A 119 -10.06 -26.96 -19.90
N ASP A 120 -11.01 -26.97 -20.85
CA ASP A 120 -12.40 -26.65 -20.54
C ASP A 120 -13.19 -27.94 -20.30
N GLU A 121 -13.87 -28.01 -19.15
CA GLU A 121 -14.84 -29.04 -18.80
C GLU A 121 -16.21 -28.36 -18.62
N GLY A 122 -17.07 -28.52 -19.64
CA GLY A 122 -18.33 -27.79 -19.71
C GLY A 122 -18.11 -26.27 -19.69
N GLU A 123 -18.74 -25.58 -18.74
CA GLU A 123 -18.61 -24.12 -18.58
C GLU A 123 -17.40 -23.67 -17.74
N LYS A 124 -16.48 -24.58 -17.43
CA LYS A 124 -15.36 -24.29 -16.53
C LYS A 124 -14.02 -24.57 -17.17
N THR A 125 -13.04 -23.75 -16.86
CA THR A 125 -11.63 -24.00 -17.14
C THR A 125 -10.94 -24.52 -15.88
N LEU A 126 -10.26 -25.66 -16.00
CA LEU A 126 -9.52 -26.33 -14.93
C LEU A 126 -8.06 -26.55 -15.33
N LEU A 127 -7.19 -26.74 -14.33
CA LEU A 127 -5.84 -27.23 -14.55
C LEU A 127 -5.86 -28.74 -14.85
N THR A 128 -5.03 -29.18 -15.78
CA THR A 128 -4.63 -30.59 -15.89
C THR A 128 -3.70 -30.96 -14.73
N ASP A 129 -3.36 -32.24 -14.55
CA ASP A 129 -2.37 -32.65 -13.55
C ASP A 129 -1.01 -31.98 -13.79
N ARG A 130 -0.60 -31.86 -15.06
CA ARG A 130 0.62 -31.12 -15.43
C ARG A 130 0.51 -29.65 -15.05
N GLY A 131 -0.61 -29.00 -15.38
CA GLY A 131 -0.84 -27.60 -15.03
C GLY A 131 -0.89 -27.36 -13.52
N ARG A 132 -1.44 -28.32 -12.76
CA ARG A 132 -1.48 -28.29 -11.30
C ARG A 132 -0.09 -28.38 -10.70
N ASN A 133 0.73 -29.33 -11.15
CA ASN A 133 2.12 -29.46 -10.69
C ASN A 133 2.92 -28.17 -10.92
N VAL A 134 2.73 -27.51 -12.08
CA VAL A 134 3.36 -26.22 -12.35
C VAL A 134 2.77 -25.13 -11.46
N ALA A 135 1.45 -24.97 -11.41
CA ALA A 135 0.80 -23.92 -10.63
C ALA A 135 1.13 -24.00 -9.14
N ASP A 136 1.18 -25.20 -8.56
CA ASP A 136 1.47 -25.39 -7.14
C ASP A 136 2.92 -24.99 -6.80
N LYS A 137 3.89 -25.28 -7.68
CA LYS A 137 5.28 -24.81 -7.56
C LYS A 137 5.38 -23.27 -7.52
N TYR A 138 4.51 -22.59 -8.24
CA TYR A 138 4.51 -21.12 -8.37
C TYR A 138 3.43 -20.43 -7.53
N LEU A 139 2.77 -21.14 -6.62
CA LEU A 139 1.74 -20.58 -5.73
C LEU A 139 2.20 -19.31 -4.96
N PRO A 140 3.46 -19.21 -4.48
CA PRO A 140 3.99 -17.99 -3.88
C PRO A 140 3.82 -16.71 -4.70
N LEU A 141 3.78 -16.79 -6.03
CA LEU A 141 3.57 -15.62 -6.90
C LEU A 141 2.24 -14.93 -6.58
N TRP A 142 1.21 -15.68 -6.20
CA TRP A 142 -0.08 -15.12 -5.81
C TRP A 142 0.04 -14.30 -4.51
N GLU A 143 0.85 -14.76 -3.56
CA GLU A 143 1.10 -14.06 -2.30
C GLU A 143 1.84 -12.75 -2.56
N ILE A 144 2.94 -12.80 -3.33
CA ILE A 144 3.72 -11.62 -3.75
C ILE A 144 2.83 -10.61 -4.47
N HIS A 145 1.99 -11.07 -5.40
CA HIS A 145 1.04 -10.24 -6.11
C HIS A 145 0.03 -9.56 -5.17
N SER A 146 -0.45 -10.28 -4.15
CA SER A 146 -1.50 -9.82 -3.26
C SER A 146 -1.04 -8.71 -2.32
N VAL A 147 0.28 -8.57 -2.09
CA VAL A 147 0.86 -7.47 -1.33
C VAL A 147 0.75 -6.16 -2.13
N LYS A 148 -0.13 -5.25 -1.67
CA LYS A 148 -0.36 -3.95 -2.32
C LYS A 148 0.39 -2.78 -1.66
N GLN A 149 0.69 -2.91 -0.36
CA GLN A 149 1.26 -1.82 0.44
C GLN A 149 2.76 -1.63 0.22
N TYR A 150 3.44 -2.64 -0.33
CA TYR A 150 4.89 -2.60 -0.52
C TYR A 150 5.29 -2.79 -2.00
N PRO A 151 6.42 -2.19 -2.42
CA PRO A 151 7.00 -2.38 -3.76
C PRO A 151 7.60 -3.80 -3.92
N THR A 152 6.72 -4.79 -4.15
CA THR A 152 7.10 -6.16 -4.50
C THR A 152 7.35 -6.35 -6.00
N ASN A 153 8.21 -7.30 -6.34
CA ASN A 153 8.57 -7.71 -7.69
C ASN A 153 8.64 -9.23 -7.78
N LEU A 154 7.97 -9.82 -8.77
CA LEU A 154 7.88 -11.28 -8.91
C LEU A 154 9.27 -11.94 -9.01
N ASP A 155 10.15 -11.45 -9.89
CA ASP A 155 11.46 -12.03 -10.16
C ASP A 155 12.44 -11.88 -9.00
N VAL A 156 12.39 -10.76 -8.29
CA VAL A 156 13.30 -10.49 -7.16
C VAL A 156 12.85 -11.23 -5.91
N ASP A 157 11.54 -11.29 -5.65
CA ASP A 157 11.01 -11.79 -4.38
C ASP A 157 10.68 -13.29 -4.41
N PHE A 158 10.31 -13.86 -5.57
CA PHE A 158 9.95 -15.28 -5.70
C PHE A 158 11.01 -16.28 -5.25
N PRO A 159 12.31 -16.15 -5.64
CA PRO A 159 13.30 -17.21 -5.41
C PRO A 159 13.53 -17.53 -3.93
N THR A 160 13.26 -16.57 -3.05
CA THR A 160 13.46 -16.68 -1.61
C THR A 160 12.17 -16.38 -0.84
N TRP A 161 11.01 -16.49 -1.49
CA TRP A 161 9.75 -16.11 -0.86
C TRP A 161 9.43 -17.03 0.31
N ASP A 162 9.30 -16.43 1.48
CA ASP A 162 8.75 -17.05 2.67
C ASP A 162 7.84 -16.02 3.33
N LYS A 163 6.55 -16.34 3.39
CA LYS A 163 5.54 -15.40 3.90
C LYS A 163 5.80 -14.98 5.34
N ASN A 164 6.21 -15.89 6.21
CA ASN A 164 6.41 -15.56 7.63
C ASN A 164 7.67 -14.68 7.80
N ASN A 165 8.76 -14.97 7.09
CA ASN A 165 9.96 -14.15 7.09
C ASN A 165 9.72 -12.78 6.44
N PHE A 166 8.91 -12.71 5.38
CA PHE A 166 8.49 -11.46 4.75
C PHE A 166 7.66 -10.60 5.71
N ASP A 167 6.63 -11.17 6.34
CA ASP A 167 5.80 -10.47 7.32
C ASP A 167 6.65 -9.97 8.51
N LEU A 168 7.62 -10.77 8.96
CA LEU A 168 8.55 -10.39 10.03
C LEU A 168 9.42 -9.20 9.62
N MET A 169 10.00 -9.25 8.42
CA MET A 169 10.81 -8.16 7.87
C MET A 169 10.00 -6.87 7.78
N MET A 170 8.76 -6.94 7.29
CA MET A 170 7.88 -5.77 7.18
C MET A 170 7.55 -5.17 8.55
N CYS A 171 7.20 -5.99 9.54
CA CYS A 171 6.96 -5.50 10.90
C CYS A 171 8.19 -4.78 11.47
N GLN A 172 9.40 -5.30 11.25
CA GLN A 172 10.63 -4.66 11.71
C GLN A 172 10.89 -3.30 11.04
N MET A 173 10.62 -3.20 9.74
CA MET A 173 10.74 -1.96 8.99
C MET A 173 9.71 -0.91 9.45
N GLU A 174 8.47 -1.32 9.69
CA GLU A 174 7.43 -0.42 10.23
C GLU A 174 7.75 0.04 11.66
N ILE A 175 8.27 -0.84 12.52
CA ILE A 175 8.74 -0.45 13.85
C ILE A 175 9.80 0.65 13.74
N LYS A 176 10.76 0.48 12.81
CA LYS A 176 11.80 1.49 12.59
C LYS A 176 11.19 2.81 12.13
N TYR A 177 10.33 2.78 11.11
CA TYR A 177 9.65 3.97 10.59
C TYR A 177 8.86 4.71 11.68
N HIS A 178 7.95 4.04 12.38
CA HIS A 178 7.12 4.66 13.41
C HIS A 178 7.95 5.15 14.61
N SER A 179 9.01 4.44 14.97
CA SER A 179 9.93 4.91 16.02
C SER A 179 10.69 6.18 15.62
N GLU A 180 11.09 6.30 14.35
CA GLU A 180 11.74 7.50 13.82
C GLU A 180 10.74 8.65 13.65
N HIS A 181 9.51 8.36 13.23
CA HIS A 181 8.46 9.36 13.04
C HIS A 181 7.99 9.93 14.38
N ALA A 182 7.83 9.10 15.42
CA ALA A 182 7.56 9.58 16.78
C ALA A 182 8.64 10.54 17.31
N LYS A 183 9.92 10.30 16.99
CA LYS A 183 11.02 11.22 17.32
C LYS A 183 10.93 12.53 16.54
N PHE A 184 10.54 12.46 15.26
CA PHE A 184 10.28 13.63 14.43
C PHE A 184 9.12 14.47 14.99
N CYS A 185 7.99 13.86 15.36
CA CYS A 185 6.87 14.54 16.00
C CYS A 185 7.31 15.24 17.29
N LYS A 186 8.13 14.59 18.12
CA LYS A 186 8.70 15.20 19.32
C LYS A 186 9.53 16.45 19.00
N LYS A 187 10.39 16.42 17.96
CA LYS A 187 11.16 17.61 17.55
C LYS A 187 10.26 18.78 17.17
N LEU A 188 9.14 18.53 16.50
CA LEU A 188 8.18 19.57 16.14
C LEU A 188 7.46 20.13 17.38
N VAL A 189 7.02 19.27 18.29
CA VAL A 189 6.44 19.70 19.57
C VAL A 189 7.43 20.56 20.36
N ASP A 190 8.69 20.12 20.47
CA ASP A 190 9.75 20.88 21.15
C ASP A 190 10.02 22.23 20.46
N TYR A 191 9.98 22.27 19.12
CA TYR A 191 10.11 23.51 18.35
C TYR A 191 8.96 24.48 18.63
N PHE A 192 7.71 24.05 18.50
CA PHE A 192 6.54 24.90 18.75
C PHE A 192 6.49 25.40 20.19
N ASN A 193 6.80 24.55 21.17
CA ASN A 193 6.91 24.97 22.57
C ASN A 193 8.02 26.02 22.78
N SER A 194 9.13 25.94 22.04
CA SER A 194 10.23 26.90 22.16
C SER A 194 9.88 28.32 21.68
N LEU A 195 8.81 28.47 20.91
CA LEU A 195 8.31 29.76 20.44
C LEU A 195 7.66 30.58 21.57
N ASN A 196 7.37 29.96 22.73
CA ASN A 196 6.70 30.59 23.87
C ASN A 196 5.43 31.36 23.43
N ALA A 197 4.67 30.76 22.52
CA ALA A 197 3.49 31.39 21.94
C ALA A 197 2.43 31.66 23.02
N PRO A 198 1.74 32.82 22.98
CA PRO A 198 0.69 33.14 23.94
C PRO A 198 -0.49 32.17 23.81
N GLU A 199 -1.35 32.09 24.83
CA GLU A 199 -2.56 31.26 24.80
C GLU A 199 -3.50 31.64 23.64
N SER A 200 -3.46 32.88 23.16
CA SER A 200 -4.23 33.35 22.01
C SER A 200 -3.75 32.79 20.66
N ALA A 201 -2.54 32.23 20.57
CA ALA A 201 -1.97 31.66 19.36
C ALA A 201 -2.47 30.21 19.13
N GLN A 202 -3.78 30.08 18.89
CA GLN A 202 -4.45 28.77 18.78
C GLN A 202 -3.83 27.85 17.71
N ASN A 203 -3.35 28.41 16.60
CA ASN A 203 -2.70 27.65 15.52
C ASN A 203 -1.49 26.85 16.01
N ILE A 204 -0.65 27.43 16.89
CA ILE A 204 0.52 26.76 17.44
C ILE A 204 0.11 25.64 18.41
N HIS A 205 -0.91 25.89 19.22
CA HIS A 205 -1.44 24.87 20.14
C HIS A 205 -2.07 23.70 19.38
N ASP A 206 -2.75 23.98 18.26
CA ASP A 206 -3.31 22.96 17.38
C ASP A 206 -2.21 22.10 16.72
N GLU A 207 -1.13 22.72 16.24
CA GLU A 207 0.04 22.00 15.71
C GLU A 207 0.71 21.11 16.78
N ILE A 208 0.89 21.64 18.01
CA ILE A 208 1.41 20.85 19.14
C ILE A 208 0.53 19.63 19.39
N ASN A 209 -0.79 19.84 19.51
CA ASN A 209 -1.75 18.76 19.75
C ASN A 209 -1.74 17.74 18.61
N TYR A 210 -1.66 18.18 17.37
CA TYR A 210 -1.56 17.29 16.21
C TYR A 210 -0.34 16.38 16.32
N TYR A 211 0.86 16.93 16.53
CA TYR A 211 2.08 16.12 16.60
C TYR A 211 2.18 15.26 17.87
N ILE A 212 1.59 15.67 19.00
CA ILE A 212 1.44 14.81 20.18
C ILE A 212 0.59 13.58 19.84
N ASN A 213 -0.54 13.78 19.16
CA ASN A 213 -1.44 12.69 18.78
C ASN A 213 -0.80 11.74 17.76
N GLU A 214 -0.14 12.27 16.73
CA GLU A 214 0.58 11.47 15.73
C GLU A 214 1.70 10.65 16.38
N GLY A 215 2.54 11.28 17.22
CA GLY A 215 3.62 10.58 17.93
C GLY A 215 3.11 9.50 18.88
N SER A 216 1.99 9.76 19.58
CA SER A 216 1.36 8.76 20.47
C SER A 216 0.78 7.59 19.69
N SER A 217 0.14 7.87 18.54
CA SER A 217 -0.38 6.86 17.61
C SER A 217 0.74 5.96 17.08
N ASP A 218 1.88 6.53 16.71
CA ASP A 218 3.05 5.76 16.28
C ASP A 218 3.63 4.87 17.38
N LEU A 219 3.71 5.37 18.61
CA LEU A 219 4.18 4.56 19.75
C LEU A 219 3.24 3.39 20.03
N ALA A 220 1.93 3.57 19.90
CA ALA A 220 0.95 2.49 20.00
C ALA A 220 1.17 1.43 18.90
N LYS A 221 1.33 1.86 17.64
CA LYS A 221 1.65 0.94 16.52
C LYS A 221 2.94 0.17 16.76
N VAL A 222 3.97 0.83 17.30
CA VAL A 222 5.25 0.18 17.63
C VAL A 222 5.06 -0.91 18.68
N ALA A 223 4.20 -0.70 19.69
CA ALA A 223 3.91 -1.71 20.69
C ALA A 223 3.23 -2.94 20.06
N ASP A 224 2.17 -2.72 19.26
CA ASP A 224 1.44 -3.78 18.57
C ASP A 224 2.35 -4.59 17.62
N LEU A 225 3.20 -3.90 16.86
CA LEU A 225 4.13 -4.54 15.93
C LEU A 225 5.20 -5.36 16.66
N LYS A 226 5.66 -4.91 17.84
CA LYS A 226 6.62 -5.69 18.65
C LYS A 226 6.01 -7.00 19.13
N GLU A 227 4.73 -7.01 19.50
CA GLU A 227 4.01 -8.24 19.85
C GLU A 227 3.92 -9.18 18.65
N LYS A 228 3.51 -8.66 17.48
CA LYS A 228 3.47 -9.45 16.23
C LYS A 228 4.83 -10.03 15.86
N VAL A 229 5.92 -9.29 16.04
CA VAL A 229 7.29 -9.77 15.80
C VAL A 229 7.62 -10.96 16.69
N THR A 230 7.21 -10.95 17.96
CA THR A 230 7.41 -12.09 18.89
C THR A 230 6.68 -13.33 18.38
N ILE A 231 5.39 -13.19 18.07
CA ILE A 231 4.55 -14.29 17.54
C ILE A 231 5.15 -14.88 16.24
N LEU A 232 5.57 -14.01 15.31
CA LEU A 232 6.16 -14.45 14.04
C LEU A 232 7.49 -15.19 14.25
N LYS A 233 8.34 -14.72 15.16
CA LYS A 233 9.61 -15.38 15.49
C LYS A 233 9.39 -16.77 16.09
N GLU A 234 8.42 -16.91 16.98
CA GLU A 234 8.04 -18.21 17.56
C GLU A 234 7.56 -19.17 16.47
N LYS A 235 6.63 -18.73 15.62
CA LYS A 235 6.13 -19.53 14.50
C LYS A 235 7.24 -19.97 13.53
N ILE A 236 8.18 -19.09 13.21
CA ILE A 236 9.33 -19.43 12.35
C ILE A 236 10.23 -20.45 13.03
N LYS A 237 10.45 -20.34 14.35
CA LYS A 237 11.25 -21.29 15.12
C LYS A 237 10.61 -22.67 15.17
N GLU A 238 9.29 -22.76 15.38
CA GLU A 238 8.54 -24.02 15.37
C GLU A 238 8.66 -24.74 14.03
N ILE A 239 8.49 -24.01 12.91
CA ILE A 239 8.62 -24.59 11.57
C ILE A 239 10.04 -25.13 11.33
N LYS A 240 11.07 -24.42 11.80
CA LYS A 240 12.48 -24.82 11.63
C LYS A 240 12.93 -25.91 12.61
N GLY A 241 12.30 -26.01 13.78
CA GLY A 241 12.63 -27.01 14.80
C GLY A 241 11.87 -28.33 14.66
N GLY A 242 10.83 -28.37 13.81
CA GLY A 242 10.08 -29.57 13.45
C GLY A 242 10.54 -30.24 12.14
N GLN A 243 11.60 -29.74 11.52
CA GLN A 243 12.31 -30.36 10.38
C GLN A 243 13.56 -31.07 10.90
#